data_AF-A0ABC9TNT4-F1
#
_entry.id   AF-A0ABC9TNT4-F1
#
_cell.length_a   1.000
_cell.length_b   1.000
_cell.length_c   1.000
_cell.angle_alpha   90.00
_cell.angle_beta   90.00
_cell.angle_gamma   90.00
#
_symmetry.space_group_name_H-M   'P 1'
#
loop_
_entity.id
_entity.type
_entity.pdbx_description
1 polymer ?
#
loop_
_entity_poly.entity_id
_entity_poly.type
_entity_poly.pdbx_seq_one_letter_code
_entity_poly.pdbx_strand_id
1 'polypeptide(L)'
;MEDPPITEFCEIGNRIAARLKMSGIQSIYELAHADPYILKQRFGVMGLQIYAHAWEIDRSFLGEKRQVAKEKSFGNSQVLPRDYARRD
;
A
#
# COMPACT_ATOMS: atom_id res chain seq x y z
N MET A 1 -20.04 -2.89 16.93
CA MET A 1 -19.18 -1.85 16.32
C MET A 1 -18.65 -2.48 15.06
N GLU A 2 -19.01 -1.98 13.89
CA GLU A 2 -18.44 -2.50 12.63
C GLU A 2 -16.99 -2.04 12.52
N ASP A 3 -16.09 -2.95 12.14
CA ASP A 3 -14.72 -2.58 11.82
C ASP A 3 -14.73 -1.67 10.57
N PRO A 4 -13.95 -0.58 10.56
CA PRO A 4 -13.83 0.25 9.37
C PRO A 4 -13.29 -0.57 8.18
N PRO A 5 -13.63 -0.21 6.94
CA PRO A 5 -13.09 -0.85 5.75
C PRO A 5 -11.56 -0.90 5.82
N ILE A 6 -10.97 -2.04 5.44
CA ILE A 6 -9.51 -2.23 5.45
C ILE A 6 -8.76 -1.19 4.59
N THR A 7 -9.46 -0.54 3.66
CA THR A 7 -8.94 0.54 2.80
C THR A 7 -8.75 1.88 3.50
N GLU A 8 -9.34 2.07 4.68
CA GLU A 8 -9.10 3.26 5.51
C GLU A 8 -7.73 3.23 6.18
N PHE A 9 -7.12 2.04 6.27
CA PHE A 9 -5.77 1.90 6.79
C PHE A 9 -4.72 2.38 5.79
N CYS A 10 -3.71 3.09 6.29
CA CYS A 10 -2.64 3.63 5.47
C CYS A 10 -1.98 2.52 4.64
N GLU A 11 -1.64 2.83 3.39
CA GLU A 11 -1.01 1.93 2.41
C GLU A 11 -1.90 0.81 1.83
N ILE A 12 -3.08 0.55 2.40
CA ILE A 12 -4.01 -0.47 1.87
C ILE A 12 -4.96 0.17 0.86
N GLY A 13 -4.53 0.27 -0.39
CA GLY A 13 -5.41 0.68 -1.50
C GLY A 13 -6.38 -0.42 -1.94
N ASN A 14 -7.39 -0.06 -2.74
CA ASN A 14 -8.43 -0.97 -3.26
C ASN A 14 -7.87 -2.29 -3.86
N ARG A 15 -6.73 -2.23 -4.56
CA ARG A 15 -6.09 -3.41 -5.16
C ARG A 15 -5.51 -4.37 -4.11
N ILE A 16 -4.93 -3.84 -3.04
CA ILE A 16 -4.40 -4.65 -1.94
C ILE A 16 -5.57 -5.23 -1.14
N ALA A 17 -6.58 -4.42 -0.82
CA ALA A 17 -7.80 -4.87 -0.15
C ALA A 17 -8.48 -6.02 -0.91
N ALA A 18 -8.62 -5.93 -2.23
CA ALA A 18 -9.18 -7.01 -3.05
C ALA A 18 -8.36 -8.31 -2.94
N ARG A 19 -7.02 -8.22 -2.95
CA ARG A 19 -6.14 -9.39 -2.82
C ARG A 19 -6.16 -9.98 -1.42
N LEU A 20 -6.23 -9.15 -0.38
CA LEU A 20 -6.41 -9.59 1.02
C LEU A 20 -7.74 -10.32 1.18
N LYS A 21 -8.83 -9.80 0.60
CA LYS A 21 -10.14 -10.46 0.59
C LYS A 21 -10.10 -11.82 -0.12
N MET A 22 -9.41 -11.91 -1.27
CA MET A 22 -9.12 -13.18 -1.95
C MET A 22 -8.17 -14.10 -1.15
N SER A 23 -7.58 -13.62 -0.05
CA SER A 23 -6.76 -14.40 0.87
C SER A 23 -7.53 -14.87 2.10
N GLY A 24 -8.82 -14.50 2.20
CA GLY A 24 -9.63 -14.75 3.40
C GLY A 24 -9.42 -13.72 4.51
N ILE A 25 -8.76 -12.59 4.24
CA ILE A 25 -8.55 -11.49 5.19
C ILE A 25 -9.51 -10.35 4.85
N GLN A 26 -10.46 -10.08 5.72
CA GLN A 26 -11.54 -9.10 5.55
C GLN A 26 -11.45 -7.92 6.51
N SER A 27 -10.74 -8.07 7.63
CA SER A 27 -10.57 -7.01 8.63
C SER A 27 -9.10 -6.78 8.98
N ILE A 28 -8.82 -5.64 9.64
CA ILE A 28 -7.50 -5.34 10.19
C ILE A 28 -7.13 -6.32 11.31
N TYR A 29 -8.10 -6.74 12.10
CA TYR A 29 -7.90 -7.77 13.12
C TYR A 29 -7.38 -9.07 12.50
N GLU A 30 -8.01 -9.56 11.43
CA GLU A 30 -7.55 -10.76 10.72
C GLU A 30 -6.17 -10.56 10.10
N LEU A 31 -5.88 -9.36 9.56
CA LEU A 31 -4.56 -9.04 9.02
C LEU A 31 -3.47 -9.07 10.11
N ALA A 32 -3.76 -8.55 11.30
CA ALA A 32 -2.84 -8.54 12.44
C ALA A 32 -2.58 -9.95 12.99
N HIS A 33 -3.53 -10.88 12.86
CA HIS A 33 -3.40 -12.26 13.33
C HIS A 33 -2.99 -13.25 12.23
N ALA A 34 -2.81 -12.80 11.00
CA ALA A 34 -2.35 -13.64 9.91
C ALA A 34 -0.87 -14.02 10.06
N ASP A 35 -0.49 -15.16 9.50
CA ASP A 35 0.91 -15.60 9.51
C ASP A 35 1.77 -14.64 8.65
N PRO A 36 2.74 -13.93 9.25
CA PRO A 36 3.60 -13.00 8.52
C PRO A 36 4.44 -13.67 7.42
N TYR A 37 4.73 -14.97 7.54
CA TYR A 37 5.43 -15.73 6.48
C TYR A 37 4.55 -15.91 5.24
N ILE A 38 3.26 -16.20 5.43
CA ILE A 38 2.30 -16.31 4.34
C ILE A 38 2.10 -14.94 3.67
N LEU A 39 1.98 -13.87 4.47
CA LEU A 39 1.87 -12.51 3.95
C LEU A 39 3.11 -12.11 3.14
N LYS A 40 4.31 -12.42 3.63
CA LYS A 40 5.56 -12.19 2.90
C LYS A 40 5.62 -12.99 1.60
N GLN A 41 5.21 -14.25 1.63
CA GLN A 41 5.21 -15.10 0.43
C GLN A 41 4.26 -14.56 -0.64
N ARG A 42 3.09 -14.02 -0.24
CA ARG A 42 2.05 -13.54 -1.17
C ARG A 42 2.26 -12.10 -1.64
N PHE A 43 2.78 -11.23 -0.79
CA PHE A 43 2.88 -9.77 -1.03
C PHE A 43 4.32 -9.23 -0.98
N GLY A 44 5.32 -10.06 -0.72
CA GLY A 44 6.71 -9.65 -0.58
C GLY A 44 6.94 -8.80 0.66
N VAL A 45 7.86 -7.84 0.57
CA VAL A 45 8.17 -6.89 1.67
C VAL A 45 6.93 -6.08 2.07
N MET A 46 6.06 -5.74 1.11
CA MET A 46 4.80 -5.06 1.39
C MET A 46 3.89 -5.87 2.33
N GLY A 47 3.91 -7.20 2.25
CA GLY A 47 3.14 -8.07 3.14
C GLY A 47 3.55 -7.94 4.61
N LEU A 48 4.85 -7.82 4.86
CA LEU A 48 5.37 -7.57 6.20
C LEU A 48 5.07 -6.15 6.68
N GLN A 49 5.08 -5.18 5.75
CA GLN A 49 4.79 -3.77 6.06
C GLN A 49 3.32 -3.59 6.47
N ILE A 50 2.37 -4.09 5.68
CA ILE A 50 0.94 -4.02 6.03
C ILE A 50 0.60 -4.82 7.30
N TYR A 51 1.31 -5.93 7.56
CA TYR A 51 1.22 -6.65 8.84
C TYR A 51 1.70 -5.79 10.02
N ALA A 52 2.87 -5.16 9.90
CA ALA A 52 3.40 -4.30 10.95
C ALA A 52 2.48 -3.09 11.20
N HIS A 53 1.94 -2.49 10.14
CA HIS A 53 0.97 -1.41 10.27
C HIS A 53 -0.33 -1.85 10.94
N ALA A 54 -0.82 -3.08 10.69
CA ALA A 54 -1.98 -3.61 11.41
C ALA A 54 -1.76 -3.74 12.94
N TRP A 55 -0.49 -3.76 13.39
CA TRP A 55 -0.07 -3.69 14.79
C TRP A 55 0.35 -2.28 15.24
N GLU A 56 0.07 -1.24 14.44
CA GLU A 56 0.49 0.15 14.66
C GLU A 56 2.01 0.36 14.72
N ILE A 57 2.79 -0.58 14.19
CA ILE A 57 4.26 -0.51 14.16
C ILE A 57 4.70 0.20 12.87
N ASP A 58 5.24 1.41 13.00
CA ASP A 58 5.95 2.11 11.93
C ASP A 58 7.46 2.16 12.23
N ARG A 59 8.28 1.73 11.26
CA ARG A 59 9.75 1.65 11.38
C ARG A 59 10.46 2.81 10.68
N SER A 60 9.72 3.82 10.24
CA SER A 60 10.27 5.01 9.60
C SER A 60 11.28 5.71 10.51
N PHE A 61 12.51 5.88 10.03
CA PHE A 61 13.57 6.54 10.78
C PHE A 61 13.46 8.06 10.66
N LEU A 62 13.20 8.75 11.78
CA LEU A 62 13.06 10.22 11.83
C LEU A 62 14.37 10.95 12.18
N GLY A 63 15.45 10.23 12.47
CA GLY A 63 16.67 10.79 13.08
C GLY A 63 17.62 11.54 12.14
N GLU A 64 17.43 11.45 10.82
CA GLU A 64 18.15 12.31 9.88
C GLU A 64 17.44 13.66 9.78
N LYS A 65 18.17 14.77 10.00
CA LYS A 65 17.70 16.10 9.58
C LYS A 65 17.32 15.96 8.11
N ARG A 66 16.04 16.17 7.80
CA ARG A 66 15.48 16.11 6.44
C ARG A 66 16.38 16.93 5.52
N GLN A 67 17.32 16.28 4.84
CA GLN A 67 18.01 16.90 3.71
C GLN A 67 16.86 17.26 2.77
N VAL A 68 16.77 18.53 2.36
CA VAL A 68 15.77 18.95 1.37
C VAL A 68 15.81 17.90 0.27
N ALA A 69 14.71 17.14 0.14
CA ALA A 69 14.71 15.97 -0.71
C ALA A 69 15.01 16.47 -2.12
N LYS A 70 16.23 16.21 -2.60
CA LYS A 70 16.59 16.55 -3.98
C LYS A 70 15.56 15.88 -4.87
N GLU A 71 14.98 16.63 -5.80
CA GLU A 71 14.03 16.08 -6.77
C GLU A 71 14.69 14.89 -7.44
N LYS A 72 14.13 13.69 -7.22
CA LYS A 72 14.72 12.45 -7.71
C LYS A 72 14.45 12.25 -9.20
N SER A 73 13.43 12.93 -9.73
CA SER A 73 12.96 12.82 -11.10
C SER A 73 12.07 14.00 -11.46
N PHE A 74 12.07 14.39 -12.74
CA PHE A 74 11.09 15.30 -13.33
C PHE A 74 10.11 14.48 -14.18
N GLY A 75 8.80 14.66 -13.98
CA GLY A 75 7.75 13.97 -14.73
C GLY A 75 6.97 14.92 -15.62
N ASN A 76 6.73 14.53 -16.88
CA ASN A 76 5.87 15.26 -17.82
C ASN A 76 4.72 14.35 -18.28
N SER A 77 3.64 14.30 -17.50
CA SER A 77 2.45 13.50 -17.80
C SER A 77 1.28 14.42 -18.15
N GLN A 78 0.63 14.17 -19.29
CA GLN A 78 -0.59 14.85 -19.70
C GLN A 78 -1.69 13.82 -19.97
N VAL A 79 -2.84 13.98 -19.32
CA VAL A 79 -4.05 13.24 -19.69
C VAL A 79 -4.74 14.00 -20.81
N LEU A 80 -4.90 13.36 -21.97
CA LEU A 80 -5.59 13.95 -23.11
C LEU A 80 -7.10 13.71 -23.01
N PRO A 81 -7.95 14.62 -23.53
CA PRO A 81 -9.40 14.48 -23.47
C PRO A 81 -9.96 13.36 -24.37
N ARG A 82 -9.14 12.83 -25.28
CA ARG A 82 -9.47 11.70 -26.16
C ARG A 82 -8.19 11.04 -26.66
N ASP A 83 -8.32 9.80 -27.13
CA ASP A 83 -7.25 9.09 -27.81
C ASP A 83 -7.07 9.66 -29.23
N TYR A 84 -5.83 9.96 -29.60
CA TYR A 84 -5.47 10.42 -30.94
C TYR A 84 -4.81 9.26 -31.69
N ALA A 85 -5.46 8.77 -32.76
CA ALA A 85 -5.00 7.62 -33.54
C ALA A 85 -4.36 8.00 -34.89
N ARG A 86 -4.23 9.29 -35.21
CA ARG A 86 -3.66 9.73 -36.48
C ARG A 86 -2.14 9.77 -36.41
N ARG A 87 -1.50 8.97 -37.27
CA ARG A 87 -0.11 9.17 -37.70
C ARG A 87 -0.19 9.89 -39.04
N ASP A 88 0.29 11.12 -39.06
CA ASP A 88 0.55 11.86 -40.29
C ASP A 88 1.94 11.47 -40.80
#